data_AF-A0A7R9MFJ9-F1
#
_entry.id   AF-A0A7R9MFJ9-F1
#
_cell.length_a   1.000
_cell.length_b   1.000
_cell.length_c   1.000
_cell.angle_alpha   90.00
_cell.angle_beta   90.00
_cell.angle_gamma   90.00
#
_symmetry.space_group_name_H-M   'P 1'
#
loop_
_entity.id
_entity.type
_entity.pdbx_description
1 polymer ?
#
loop_
_entity_poly.entity_id
_entity_poly.type
_entity_poly.pdbx_seq_one_letter_code
_entity_poly.pdbx_strand_id
1 'polypeptide(L)'
;ASGLDIDIETNIPMDNVMKALAQVQKDNPSVTVSFPLEVQDDSYGLIDELGVNVLKSAVSHGVNVDIVNPMAMDFPASGGRPWGEAVIRTGDSVVKQMKKIWSQKSEQDLYGMLGITAMIGVNDNNVVFSLDHAKQLVEWANQKQIGHLGFWDINRDKQCSDNHKPGASPSCSGVQQQPYAYTKVFMGFK
;
A
#
# COMPACT_ATOMS: atom_id res chain seq x y z
N ALA A 1 -8.24 17.11 -2.10
CA ALA A 1 -8.07 16.39 -0.84
C ALA A 1 -6.94 17.05 -0.07
N SER A 2 -7.15 17.38 1.20
CA SER A 2 -6.09 17.88 2.08
C SER A 2 -5.67 16.71 2.97
N GLY A 3 -4.76 15.86 2.48
CA GLY A 3 -4.30 14.68 3.18
C GLY A 3 -2.78 14.65 3.24
N LEU A 4 -2.25 14.07 4.31
CA LEU A 4 -0.83 13.79 4.46
C LEU A 4 -0.61 12.29 4.35
N ASP A 5 0.31 11.90 3.46
CA ASP A 5 0.76 10.53 3.29
C ASP A 5 2.16 10.43 3.90
N ILE A 6 2.27 9.69 5.00
CA ILE A 6 3.48 9.62 5.83
C ILE A 6 4.19 8.32 5.53
N ASP A 7 4.92 8.31 4.42
CA ASP A 7 5.69 7.16 3.94
C ASP A 7 6.93 6.93 4.83
N ILE A 8 6.95 5.81 5.55
CA ILE A 8 8.00 5.47 6.52
C ILE A 8 8.65 4.15 6.11
N GLU A 9 9.80 4.27 5.45
CA GLU A 9 10.64 3.13 5.00
C GLU A 9 11.96 3.04 5.78
N THR A 10 12.08 3.80 6.87
CA THR A 10 13.29 3.82 7.69
C THR A 10 13.00 4.26 9.12
N ASN A 11 13.99 4.10 9.98
CA ASN A 11 13.89 4.52 11.38
C ASN A 11 13.73 6.03 11.49
N ILE A 12 12.69 6.46 12.21
CA ILE A 12 12.36 7.86 12.47
C ILE A 12 12.27 8.12 13.99
N PRO A 13 12.35 9.39 14.45
CA PRO A 13 11.96 9.76 15.81
C PRO A 13 10.43 9.66 15.99
N MET A 14 9.91 8.43 16.05
CA MET A 14 8.50 8.07 15.93
C MET A 14 7.58 8.90 16.83
N ASP A 15 7.87 8.99 18.14
CA ASP A 15 7.04 9.74 19.09
C ASP A 15 6.93 11.24 18.75
N ASN A 16 8.01 11.84 18.25
CA ASN A 16 8.01 13.25 17.87
C ASN A 16 7.15 13.46 16.61
N VAL A 17 7.25 12.54 15.64
CA VAL A 17 6.43 12.57 14.43
C VAL A 17 4.95 12.40 14.77
N MET A 18 4.58 11.43 15.62
CA MET A 18 3.18 11.19 15.98
C MET A 18 2.59 12.34 16.80
N LYS A 19 3.35 12.95 17.71
CA LYS A 19 2.93 14.18 18.41
C LYS A 19 2.69 15.34 17.45
N ALA A 20 3.56 15.51 16.46
CA ALA A 20 3.40 16.55 15.45
C ALA A 20 2.16 16.31 14.60
N LEU A 21 1.91 15.07 14.14
CA LEU A 21 0.72 14.72 13.36
C LEU A 21 -0.58 14.93 14.15
N ALA A 22 -0.61 14.52 15.43
CA ALA A 22 -1.75 14.75 16.30
C ALA A 22 -2.03 16.25 16.47
N GLN A 23 -0.98 17.08 16.60
CA GLN A 23 -1.12 18.54 16.66
C GLN A 23 -1.65 19.11 15.33
N VAL A 24 -1.14 18.65 14.19
CA VAL A 24 -1.62 19.06 12.87
C VAL A 24 -3.12 18.76 12.70
N GLN A 25 -3.58 17.56 13.07
CA GLN A 25 -5.00 17.19 13.00
C GLN A 25 -5.85 17.98 13.99
N LYS A 26 -5.32 18.28 15.19
CA LYS A 26 -6.02 19.13 16.17
C LYS A 26 -6.24 20.54 15.63
N ASP A 27 -5.23 21.12 14.97
CA ASP A 27 -5.31 22.46 14.41
C ASP A 27 -6.08 22.50 13.08
N ASN A 28 -6.13 21.36 12.37
CA ASN A 28 -6.79 21.22 11.07
C ASN A 28 -7.61 19.92 11.03
N PRO A 29 -8.80 19.87 11.65
CA PRO A 29 -9.59 18.64 11.80
C PRO A 29 -10.04 17.97 10.49
N SER A 30 -9.94 18.68 9.36
CA SER A 30 -10.24 18.13 8.03
C SER A 30 -9.06 17.43 7.37
N VAL A 31 -7.86 17.48 7.96
CA VAL A 31 -6.66 16.82 7.41
C VAL A 31 -6.71 15.33 7.70
N THR A 32 -6.67 14.54 6.63
CA THR A 32 -6.57 13.08 6.72
C THR A 32 -5.11 12.64 6.78
N VAL A 33 -4.83 11.54 7.48
CA VAL A 33 -3.49 10.94 7.58
C VAL A 33 -3.52 9.50 7.06
N SER A 34 -2.64 9.21 6.11
CA SER A 34 -2.38 7.87 5.60
C SER A 34 -0.95 7.43 5.88
N PHE A 35 -0.75 6.14 6.06
CA PHE A 35 0.56 5.53 6.30
C PHE A 35 0.85 4.46 5.24
N PRO A 36 1.66 4.76 4.22
CA PRO A 36 2.36 3.78 3.41
C PRO A 36 3.36 3.03 4.29
N LEU A 37 3.29 1.70 4.32
CA LEU A 37 4.07 0.89 5.25
C LEU A 37 4.60 -0.38 4.58
N GLU A 38 5.82 -0.75 4.95
CA GLU A 38 6.52 -1.92 4.42
C GLU A 38 5.84 -3.24 4.81
N VAL A 39 5.80 -4.17 3.85
CA VAL A 39 5.21 -5.51 3.99
C VAL A 39 6.32 -6.51 4.22
N GLN A 40 6.19 -7.35 5.25
CA GLN A 40 7.14 -8.42 5.53
C GLN A 40 6.92 -9.62 4.59
N ASP A 41 5.67 -10.11 4.51
CA ASP A 41 5.22 -11.14 3.59
C ASP A 41 3.68 -11.17 3.51
N ASP A 42 3.13 -11.84 2.49
CA ASP A 42 1.67 -11.92 2.24
C ASP A 42 0.87 -12.63 3.34
N SER A 43 1.51 -13.47 4.15
CA SER A 43 0.85 -14.21 5.23
C SER A 43 0.92 -13.50 6.58
N TYR A 44 1.94 -12.67 6.79
CA TYR A 44 2.14 -11.88 7.99
C TYR A 44 1.48 -10.50 7.90
N GLY A 45 1.67 -9.79 6.78
CA GLY A 45 1.26 -8.40 6.58
C GLY A 45 2.44 -7.43 6.75
N LEU A 46 2.19 -6.30 7.42
CA LEU A 46 3.20 -5.27 7.68
C LEU A 46 4.33 -5.82 8.56
N ILE A 47 5.55 -5.34 8.32
CA ILE A 47 6.66 -5.57 9.25
C ILE A 47 6.38 -4.90 10.60
N ASP A 48 6.88 -5.48 11.70
CA ASP A 48 6.57 -4.98 13.04
C ASP A 48 7.21 -3.61 13.32
N GLU A 49 8.51 -3.45 13.05
CA GLU A 49 9.29 -2.26 13.42
C GLU A 49 8.86 -1.00 12.66
N LEU A 50 8.69 -1.12 11.33
CA LEU A 50 8.37 0.00 10.43
C LEU A 50 6.88 0.07 10.06
N GLY A 51 6.07 -0.91 10.47
CA GLY A 51 4.64 -0.96 10.17
C GLY A 51 3.76 -0.98 11.41
N VAL A 52 3.65 -2.13 12.06
CA VAL A 52 2.71 -2.33 13.18
C VAL A 52 3.01 -1.39 14.36
N ASN A 53 4.28 -1.17 14.68
CA ASN A 53 4.67 -0.29 15.79
C ASN A 53 4.44 1.20 15.47
N VAL A 54 4.58 1.60 14.20
CA VAL A 54 4.21 2.96 13.73
C VAL A 54 2.73 3.21 14.01
N LEU A 55 1.85 2.28 13.61
CA LEU A 55 0.40 2.40 13.82
C LEU A 55 0.02 2.42 15.30
N LYS A 56 0.66 1.58 16.13
CA LYS A 56 0.45 1.60 17.59
C LYS A 56 0.86 2.94 18.20
N SER A 57 2.00 3.49 17.78
CA SER A 57 2.47 4.80 18.26
C SER A 57 1.56 5.94 17.80
N ALA A 58 1.06 5.90 16.57
CA ALA A 58 0.09 6.87 16.06
C ALA A 58 -1.15 6.91 16.94
N VAL A 59 -1.75 5.74 17.21
CA VAL A 59 -2.96 5.63 18.06
C VAL A 59 -2.68 6.06 19.51
N SER A 60 -1.54 5.69 20.09
CA SER A 60 -1.21 6.06 21.48
C SER A 60 -0.99 7.57 21.66
N HIS A 61 -0.60 8.27 20.60
CA HIS A 61 -0.43 9.73 20.59
C HIS A 61 -1.67 10.50 20.11
N GLY A 62 -2.77 9.80 19.81
CA GLY A 62 -4.04 10.42 19.43
C GLY A 62 -4.12 10.85 17.96
N VAL A 63 -3.27 10.32 17.09
CA VAL A 63 -3.41 10.48 15.64
C VAL A 63 -4.64 9.70 15.16
N ASN A 64 -5.54 10.37 14.43
CA ASN A 64 -6.60 9.70 13.71
C ASN A 64 -6.04 9.15 12.39
N VAL A 65 -5.85 7.84 12.33
CA VAL A 65 -5.36 7.16 11.12
C VAL A 65 -6.55 6.91 10.18
N ASP A 66 -6.54 7.55 9.01
CA ASP A 66 -7.60 7.40 8.01
C ASP A 66 -7.35 6.20 7.10
N ILE A 67 -6.11 6.03 6.61
CA ILE A 67 -5.73 4.93 5.74
C ILE A 67 -4.44 4.24 6.23
N VAL A 68 -4.46 2.92 6.32
CA VAL A 68 -3.28 2.05 6.45
C VAL A 68 -3.00 1.45 5.07
N ASN A 69 -1.89 1.85 4.45
CA ASN A 69 -1.59 1.58 3.04
C ASN A 69 -0.36 0.66 2.89
N PRO A 70 -0.47 -0.67 3.06
CA PRO A 70 0.64 -1.58 2.73
C PRO A 70 1.19 -1.33 1.32
N MET A 71 2.50 -1.11 1.26
CA MET A 71 3.26 -1.17 0.02
C MET A 71 3.46 -2.64 -0.33
N ALA A 72 2.47 -3.21 -1.03
CA ALA A 72 2.45 -4.61 -1.46
C ALA A 72 3.38 -4.82 -2.67
N MET A 73 4.67 -4.61 -2.44
CA MET A 73 5.77 -4.70 -3.38
C MET A 73 7.02 -5.25 -2.69
N ASP A 74 7.95 -5.81 -3.46
CA ASP A 74 9.30 -6.18 -3.03
C ASP A 74 9.47 -7.18 -1.87
N PHE A 75 8.38 -7.71 -1.33
CA PHE A 75 8.39 -8.75 -0.30
C PHE A 75 8.46 -10.17 -0.88
N PRO A 76 8.94 -11.17 -0.12
CA PRO A 76 8.90 -12.58 -0.53
C PRO A 76 7.48 -13.15 -0.49
N ALA A 77 6.98 -13.67 -1.62
CA ALA A 77 5.70 -14.39 -1.64
C ALA A 77 5.81 -15.75 -0.90
N SER A 78 4.93 -15.96 0.08
CA SER A 78 4.91 -17.19 0.89
C SER A 78 4.49 -18.40 0.06
N GLY A 79 5.28 -19.48 0.15
CA GLY A 79 4.91 -20.79 -0.40
C GLY A 79 4.78 -20.86 -1.92
N GLY A 80 5.44 -19.96 -2.67
CA GLY A 80 5.41 -19.96 -4.15
C GLY A 80 4.10 -19.49 -4.76
N ARG A 81 3.28 -18.75 -3.99
CA ARG A 81 2.00 -18.19 -4.44
C ARG A 81 2.18 -17.30 -5.69
N PRO A 82 1.23 -17.32 -6.65
CA PRO A 82 1.20 -16.35 -7.73
C PRO A 82 1.21 -14.90 -7.19
N TRP A 83 2.00 -14.03 -7.81
CA TRP A 83 2.25 -12.69 -7.27
C TRP A 83 0.99 -11.85 -7.07
N GLY A 84 0.03 -11.88 -8.02
CA GLY A 84 -1.25 -11.17 -7.87
C GLY A 84 -2.05 -11.61 -6.64
N GLU A 85 -2.07 -12.91 -6.33
CA GLU A 85 -2.71 -13.43 -5.12
C GLU A 85 -1.96 -13.03 -3.85
N ALA A 86 -0.63 -12.94 -3.89
CA ALA A 86 0.19 -12.51 -2.75
C ALA A 86 -0.10 -11.05 -2.39
N VAL A 87 -0.21 -10.17 -3.40
CA VAL A 87 -0.62 -8.77 -3.21
C VAL A 87 -2.01 -8.68 -2.58
N ILE A 88 -2.99 -9.44 -3.07
CA ILE A 88 -4.34 -9.47 -2.51
C ILE A 88 -4.35 -9.97 -1.07
N ARG A 89 -3.67 -11.09 -0.81
CA ARG A 89 -3.63 -11.71 0.53
C ARG A 89 -2.96 -10.81 1.56
N THR A 90 -2.00 -10.00 1.14
CA THR A 90 -1.38 -8.98 2.00
C THR A 90 -2.46 -8.08 2.62
N GLY A 91 -3.43 -7.61 1.84
CA GLY A 91 -4.54 -6.79 2.34
C GLY A 91 -5.33 -7.48 3.47
N ASP A 92 -5.72 -8.74 3.27
CA ASP A 92 -6.42 -9.53 4.30
C ASP A 92 -5.56 -9.74 5.56
N SER A 93 -4.25 -9.96 5.40
CA SER A 93 -3.29 -10.13 6.51
C SER A 93 -3.11 -8.84 7.32
N VAL A 94 -3.02 -7.70 6.64
CA VAL A 94 -2.93 -6.38 7.26
C VAL A 94 -4.20 -6.05 8.05
N VAL A 95 -5.40 -6.35 7.52
CA VAL A 95 -6.65 -6.17 8.28
C VAL A 95 -6.67 -6.99 9.57
N LYS A 96 -6.11 -8.20 9.57
CA LYS A 96 -5.95 -9.00 10.81
C LYS A 96 -5.00 -8.35 11.81
N GLN A 97 -3.92 -7.73 11.35
CA GLN A 97 -3.02 -6.95 12.22
C GLN A 97 -3.75 -5.70 12.75
N MET A 98 -4.44 -4.95 11.90
CA MET A 98 -5.23 -3.77 12.27
C MET A 98 -6.30 -4.10 13.32
N LYS A 99 -6.94 -5.27 13.24
CA LYS A 99 -7.93 -5.71 14.25
C LYS A 99 -7.35 -5.84 15.66
N LYS A 100 -6.04 -6.09 15.79
CA LYS A 100 -5.36 -6.11 17.11
C LYS A 100 -5.13 -4.70 17.67
N ILE A 101 -5.05 -3.68 16.81
CA ILE A 101 -4.85 -2.27 17.19
C ILE A 101 -6.21 -1.59 17.44
N TRP A 102 -7.15 -1.73 16.51
CA TRP A 102 -8.50 -1.18 16.59
C TRP A 102 -9.54 -2.28 16.88
N SER A 103 -9.42 -2.91 18.04
CA SER A 103 -10.25 -4.07 18.43
C SER A 103 -11.77 -3.83 18.39
N GLN A 104 -12.20 -2.58 18.57
CA GLN A 104 -13.60 -2.18 18.58
C GLN A 104 -14.21 -1.96 17.18
N LYS A 105 -13.40 -1.78 16.13
CA LYS A 105 -13.89 -1.57 14.76
C LYS A 105 -14.41 -2.87 14.15
N SER A 106 -15.46 -2.80 13.34
CA SER A 106 -15.91 -3.97 12.57
C SER A 106 -14.88 -4.34 11.51
N GLU A 107 -14.95 -5.56 10.96
CA GLU A 107 -14.05 -5.95 9.86
C GLU A 107 -14.25 -5.04 8.62
N GLN A 108 -15.49 -4.67 8.31
CA GLN A 108 -15.78 -3.77 7.19
C GLN A 108 -15.20 -2.36 7.40
N ASP A 109 -15.23 -1.82 8.62
CA ASP A 109 -14.60 -0.54 8.93
C ASP A 109 -13.07 -0.61 8.75
N LEU A 110 -12.47 -1.76 9.05
CA LEU A 110 -11.03 -1.97 8.86
C LEU A 110 -10.66 -2.09 7.38
N TYR A 111 -11.48 -2.75 6.55
CA TYR A 111 -11.30 -2.68 5.09
C TYR A 111 -11.48 -1.25 4.59
N GLY A 112 -12.46 -0.49 5.09
CA GLY A 112 -12.62 0.92 4.74
C GLY A 112 -11.43 1.80 5.12
N MET A 113 -10.62 1.38 6.09
CA MET A 113 -9.33 2.00 6.45
C MET A 113 -8.13 1.41 5.68
N LEU A 114 -8.30 0.31 4.94
CA LEU A 114 -7.23 -0.34 4.20
C LEU A 114 -6.98 0.41 2.88
N GLY A 115 -5.72 0.67 2.60
CA GLY A 115 -5.21 0.97 1.27
C GLY A 115 -4.40 -0.21 0.72
N ILE A 116 -4.07 -0.21 -0.56
CA ILE A 116 -2.99 -1.03 -1.11
C ILE A 116 -2.23 -0.19 -2.14
N THR A 117 -0.90 -0.18 -2.04
CA THR A 117 -0.02 0.36 -3.08
C THR A 117 0.83 -0.74 -3.67
N ALA A 118 0.63 -1.06 -4.94
CA ALA A 118 1.42 -2.05 -5.66
C ALA A 118 2.50 -1.39 -6.52
N MET A 119 3.65 -2.03 -6.72
CA MET A 119 4.63 -1.59 -7.72
C MET A 119 4.29 -2.23 -9.07
N ILE A 120 3.96 -1.42 -10.08
CA ILE A 120 3.50 -1.95 -11.38
C ILE A 120 4.64 -2.57 -12.18
N GLY A 121 4.36 -3.61 -12.95
CA GLY A 121 5.37 -4.30 -13.74
C GLY A 121 6.48 -4.94 -12.90
N VAL A 122 7.72 -4.87 -13.37
CA VAL A 122 8.90 -5.47 -12.71
C VAL A 122 9.19 -4.71 -11.41
N ASN A 123 9.19 -5.45 -10.31
CA ASN A 123 9.58 -4.98 -8.97
C ASN A 123 11.10 -5.09 -8.79
N ASP A 124 11.67 -4.47 -7.76
CA ASP A 124 13.11 -4.47 -7.51
C ASP A 124 13.65 -5.88 -7.20
N ASN A 125 12.83 -6.74 -6.59
CA ASN A 125 13.14 -8.16 -6.39
C ASN A 125 12.91 -9.05 -7.64
N ASN A 126 12.61 -8.44 -8.79
CA ASN A 126 12.34 -9.06 -10.10
C ASN A 126 11.01 -9.84 -10.24
N VAL A 127 10.13 -9.86 -9.22
CA VAL A 127 8.76 -10.33 -9.46
C VAL A 127 8.01 -9.34 -10.35
N VAL A 128 6.99 -9.82 -11.07
CA VAL A 128 6.24 -9.00 -12.03
C VAL A 128 4.78 -8.86 -11.61
N PHE A 129 4.37 -7.63 -11.30
CA PHE A 129 2.96 -7.27 -11.17
C PHE A 129 2.39 -6.93 -12.54
N SER A 130 1.75 -7.91 -13.19
CA SER A 130 1.20 -7.77 -14.54
C SER A 130 -0.11 -6.96 -14.59
N LEU A 131 -0.55 -6.60 -15.80
CA LEU A 131 -1.87 -5.97 -16.01
C LEU A 131 -3.03 -6.87 -15.56
N ASP A 132 -2.88 -8.19 -15.61
CA ASP A 132 -3.92 -9.10 -15.12
C ASP A 132 -3.94 -9.16 -13.60
N HIS A 133 -2.78 -9.09 -12.93
CA HIS A 133 -2.72 -8.92 -11.48
C HIS A 133 -3.37 -7.60 -11.05
N ALA A 134 -3.16 -6.51 -11.81
CA ALA A 134 -3.81 -5.22 -11.56
C ALA A 134 -5.35 -5.32 -11.64
N LYS A 135 -5.89 -6.03 -12.63
CA LYS A 135 -7.34 -6.24 -12.75
C LYS A 135 -7.89 -7.04 -11.57
N GLN A 136 -7.21 -8.12 -11.18
CA GLN A 136 -7.58 -8.93 -10.02
C GLN A 136 -7.59 -8.11 -8.73
N LEU A 137 -6.57 -7.25 -8.54
CA LEU A 137 -6.48 -6.38 -7.37
C LEU A 137 -7.62 -5.36 -7.33
N VAL A 138 -7.93 -4.71 -8.45
CA VAL A 138 -9.03 -3.73 -8.54
C VAL A 138 -10.39 -4.40 -8.28
N GLU A 139 -10.62 -5.59 -8.81
CA GLU A 139 -11.84 -6.36 -8.56
C GLU A 139 -11.99 -6.70 -7.08
N TRP A 140 -10.93 -7.23 -6.46
CA TRP A 140 -10.91 -7.53 -5.03
C TRP A 140 -11.09 -6.28 -4.16
N ALA A 141 -10.41 -5.18 -4.50
CA ALA A 141 -10.50 -3.91 -3.79
C ALA A 141 -11.93 -3.37 -3.76
N ASN A 142 -12.62 -3.42 -4.91
CA ASN A 142 -14.04 -3.08 -5.02
C ASN A 142 -14.94 -4.04 -4.23
N GLN A 143 -14.66 -5.34 -4.26
CA GLN A 143 -15.44 -6.34 -3.53
C GLN A 143 -15.35 -6.15 -2.02
N LYS A 144 -14.15 -5.83 -1.50
CA LYS A 144 -13.91 -5.57 -0.07
C LYS A 144 -14.28 -4.15 0.35
N GLN A 145 -14.49 -3.26 -0.62
CA GLN A 145 -14.75 -1.84 -0.41
C GLN A 145 -13.63 -1.19 0.42
N ILE A 146 -12.39 -1.37 -0.04
CA ILE A 146 -11.23 -0.78 0.63
C ILE A 146 -11.24 0.75 0.47
N GLY A 147 -10.53 1.48 1.34
CA GLY A 147 -10.54 2.94 1.34
C GLY A 147 -9.62 3.61 0.32
N HIS A 148 -8.57 2.90 -0.13
CA HIS A 148 -7.58 3.46 -1.06
C HIS A 148 -6.96 2.39 -1.95
N LEU A 149 -6.63 2.78 -3.19
CA LEU A 149 -5.84 1.94 -4.09
C LEU A 149 -4.88 2.84 -4.88
N GLY A 150 -3.60 2.50 -4.82
CA GLY A 150 -2.52 3.26 -5.44
C GLY A 150 -1.49 2.35 -6.10
N PHE A 151 -0.56 2.95 -6.83
CA PHE A 151 0.57 2.22 -7.37
C PHE A 151 1.82 3.08 -7.52
N TRP A 152 2.97 2.41 -7.50
CA TRP A 152 4.28 2.98 -7.80
C TRP A 152 4.73 2.60 -9.22
N ASP A 153 4.77 3.51 -10.19
CA ASP A 153 4.31 4.90 -10.17
C ASP A 153 3.78 5.32 -11.56
N ILE A 154 3.30 6.55 -11.69
CA ILE A 154 2.74 7.07 -12.96
C ILE A 154 3.77 7.19 -14.10
N ASN A 155 5.01 7.51 -13.81
CA ASN A 155 6.09 7.61 -14.80
C ASN A 155 6.53 6.23 -15.30
N ARG A 156 6.34 5.20 -14.48
CA ARG A 156 6.56 3.80 -14.83
C ARG A 156 5.46 3.22 -15.71
N ASP A 157 4.28 3.84 -15.81
CA ASP A 157 3.13 3.27 -16.53
C ASP A 157 3.22 3.39 -18.07
N LYS A 158 4.27 2.81 -18.62
CA LYS A 158 4.54 2.68 -20.05
C LYS A 158 5.56 1.58 -20.29
N GLN A 159 5.54 1.03 -21.50
CA GLN A 159 6.52 0.05 -21.95
C GLN A 159 7.92 0.66 -21.99
N CYS A 160 8.93 -0.14 -21.64
CA CYS A 160 10.34 0.24 -21.78
C CYS A 160 10.80 0.25 -23.23
N SER A 161 11.84 1.03 -23.55
CA SER A 161 12.50 0.96 -24.86
C SER A 161 13.11 -0.42 -25.11
N ASP A 162 13.27 -0.81 -26.37
CA ASP A 162 13.84 -2.11 -26.75
C ASP A 162 15.26 -2.37 -26.20
N ASN A 163 16.03 -1.31 -25.94
CA ASN A 163 17.39 -1.42 -25.37
C ASN A 163 17.41 -1.40 -23.83
N HIS A 164 16.26 -1.48 -23.17
CA HIS A 164 16.17 -1.50 -21.71
C HIS A 164 16.82 -2.76 -21.14
N LYS A 165 17.61 -2.60 -20.08
CA LYS A 165 18.22 -3.73 -19.38
C LYS A 165 17.17 -4.43 -18.52
N PRO A 166 17.23 -5.77 -18.36
CA PRO A 166 16.34 -6.46 -17.43
C PRO A 166 16.39 -5.85 -16.02
N GLY A 167 15.23 -5.79 -15.37
CA GLY A 167 15.08 -5.24 -14.02
C GLY A 167 14.12 -4.05 -13.94
N ALA A 168 13.86 -3.62 -12.70
CA ALA A 168 13.03 -2.45 -12.41
C ALA A 168 13.64 -1.16 -12.98
N SER A 169 12.78 -0.19 -13.25
CA SER A 169 13.15 1.11 -13.82
C SER A 169 12.23 2.19 -13.26
N PRO A 170 12.73 3.39 -12.95
CA PRO A 170 11.88 4.51 -12.53
C PRO A 170 11.11 5.14 -13.69
N SER A 171 11.41 4.78 -14.94
CA SER A 171 10.85 5.43 -16.12
C SER A 171 10.00 4.52 -17.00
N CYS A 172 9.83 3.25 -16.64
CA CYS A 172 8.98 2.30 -17.36
C CYS A 172 8.72 1.05 -16.50
N SER A 173 7.70 0.28 -16.85
CA SER A 173 7.22 -0.84 -16.02
C SER A 173 8.00 -2.14 -16.25
N GLY A 174 8.79 -2.24 -17.33
CA GLY A 174 9.45 -3.50 -17.71
C GLY A 174 8.50 -4.54 -18.31
N VAL A 175 7.22 -4.20 -18.56
CA VAL A 175 6.28 -5.08 -19.26
C VAL A 175 5.83 -4.48 -20.60
N GLN A 176 5.39 -5.35 -21.52
CA GLN A 176 4.77 -4.91 -22.76
C GLN A 176 3.37 -4.35 -22.45
N GLN A 177 3.13 -3.09 -22.81
CA GLN A 177 1.87 -2.41 -22.55
C GLN A 177 1.72 -1.17 -23.42
N GLN A 178 0.49 -0.66 -23.50
CA GLN A 178 0.25 0.71 -23.96
C GLN A 178 0.56 1.71 -22.83
N PRO A 179 0.88 2.98 -23.14
CA PRO A 179 0.97 4.03 -22.13
C PRO A 179 -0.33 4.13 -21.30
N TYR A 180 -0.16 4.30 -19.99
CA TYR A 180 -1.23 4.44 -19.00
C TYR A 180 -2.14 3.20 -18.86
N ALA A 181 -1.64 2.01 -19.17
CA ALA A 181 -2.45 0.79 -19.10
C ALA A 181 -2.82 0.43 -17.65
N TYR A 182 -1.90 0.57 -16.69
CA TYR A 182 -2.21 0.34 -15.28
C TYR A 182 -3.17 1.40 -14.74
N THR A 183 -2.92 2.67 -15.07
CA THR A 183 -3.81 3.81 -14.72
C THR A 183 -5.24 3.52 -15.16
N LYS A 184 -5.45 3.09 -16.41
CA LYS A 184 -6.79 2.74 -16.92
C LYS A 184 -7.44 1.59 -16.16
N VAL A 185 -6.67 0.61 -15.71
CA VAL A 185 -7.18 -0.49 -14.87
C VAL A 185 -7.54 0.03 -13.47
N PHE A 186 -6.68 0.80 -12.83
CA PHE A 186 -6.89 1.36 -11.49
C PHE A 186 -8.03 2.39 -11.44
N MET A 187 -8.32 3.09 -12.54
CA MET A 187 -9.54 3.91 -12.68
C MET A 187 -10.85 3.11 -12.56
N GLY A 188 -10.80 1.78 -12.59
CA GLY A 188 -11.94 0.90 -12.31
C GLY A 188 -12.24 0.71 -10.82
N PHE A 189 -11.37 1.19 -9.91
CA PHE A 189 -11.63 1.23 -8.48
C PHE A 189 -12.68 2.30 -8.17
N LYS A 190 -13.61 2.00 -7.26
CA LYS A 190 -14.82 2.80 -6.98
C LYS A 190 -14.87 3.27 -5.54
#